data_AF-A0A0Q7SQ68-F1
#
_entry.id   AF-A0A0Q7SQ68-F1
#
_cell.length_a   1.000
_cell.length_b   1.000
_cell.length_c   1.000
_cell.angle_alpha   90.00
_cell.angle_beta   90.00
_cell.angle_gamma   90.00
#
_symmetry.space_group_name_H-M   'P 1'
#
loop_
_entity.id
_entity.type
_entity.pdbx_description
1 polymer ?
#
loop_
_entity_poly.entity_id
_entity_poly.type
_entity_poly.pdbx_seq_one_letter_code
_entity_poly.pdbx_strand_id
1 'polypeptide(L)'
;MMAGFRALFAGLLLALALAGPAAAEWRRAESDRFIVYSQGSESVLRRYVRALEIYDYTLRRRMNLPIGEAPSRKLPIYLVSGRAGLAQINSRLGDNVAGQYFPVGEDIFAAAFSDSDQDYLLHEYFHHFSFEAGAANLPGWLVEGLAEYFMTAKVKEDSVDIGGFNENRVYWLFNASWLPLDKLLSKRPGEVGRNENRETYYPVAWLLTHYMMSDETRRAQLSAYIRDVEAGGDPVQAMERATGMSLADLRRALQRYRRITLTRYTLDFPEPQITVTTLPRSADDLLLLGQRLKVGVAEDQRAATAALIRRLAARHPDDPFAMLQLGHAELHFGDPDAGEAVLTRLLEREPENVEALQLMATRFSKLAEERPDESIPLLARGRGYLARAFAVDERNYYTLWLLARTRQTARGYPNANDLTTWDLAYQAAPQLSGIRLGYASAMMQAGEFDGAIALLGPLANSPHGGSAATAAQTLLERARAGQPPLGDDELEAAAEESALPAEPEPAPAPQDAPPPEDAPPEDSAPQPSPAPEPVARPT
;
A
#
# COMPACT_ATOMS: atom_id res chain seq x y z
N MET A 1 4.31 0.17 -74.85
CA MET A 1 3.47 0.84 -73.83
C MET A 1 3.56 0.07 -72.51
N MET A 2 4.72 0.11 -71.85
CA MET A 2 4.97 -0.53 -70.54
C MET A 2 6.20 0.14 -69.92
N ALA A 3 6.00 1.19 -69.11
CA ALA A 3 6.97 1.72 -68.17
C ALA A 3 6.29 2.84 -67.36
N GLY A 4 5.56 2.49 -66.29
CA GLY A 4 4.88 3.51 -65.48
C GLY A 4 4.26 3.04 -64.17
N PHE A 5 4.57 1.84 -63.69
CA PHE A 5 3.91 1.27 -62.50
C PHE A 5 4.86 0.58 -61.51
N ARG A 6 6.14 1.01 -61.47
CA ARG A 6 7.15 0.46 -60.53
C ARG A 6 7.78 1.48 -59.57
N ALA A 7 7.41 2.76 -59.64
CA ALA A 7 8.00 3.80 -58.79
C ALA A 7 7.19 4.15 -57.53
N LEU A 8 5.92 3.71 -57.41
CA LEU A 8 5.06 4.07 -56.27
C LEU A 8 5.05 3.04 -55.12
N PHE A 9 5.60 1.84 -55.30
CA PHE A 9 5.72 0.84 -54.24
C PHE A 9 7.07 0.83 -53.51
N ALA A 10 8.10 1.50 -54.05
CA ALA A 10 9.41 1.59 -53.40
C ALA A 10 9.49 2.71 -52.34
N GLY A 11 8.63 3.73 -52.41
CA GLY A 11 8.56 4.80 -51.40
C GLY A 11 7.78 4.44 -50.14
N LEU A 12 6.83 3.50 -50.24
CA LEU A 12 5.99 3.09 -49.10
C LEU A 12 6.66 2.00 -48.23
N LEU A 13 7.60 1.23 -48.79
CA LEU A 13 8.36 0.21 -48.05
C LEU A 13 9.58 0.77 -47.30
N LEU A 14 10.07 1.97 -47.64
CA LEU A 14 11.18 2.61 -46.93
C LEU A 14 10.72 3.46 -45.72
N ALA A 15 9.45 3.87 -45.68
CA ALA A 15 8.87 4.58 -44.54
C ALA A 15 8.46 3.66 -43.36
N LEU A 16 8.30 2.36 -43.62
CA LEU A 16 8.02 1.35 -42.59
C LEU A 16 9.28 0.78 -41.90
N ALA A 17 10.48 1.10 -42.42
CA ALA A 17 11.75 0.68 -41.83
C ALA A 17 12.39 1.74 -40.89
N LEU A 18 11.77 2.91 -40.74
CA LEU A 18 12.20 3.98 -39.82
C LEU A 18 11.31 4.10 -38.58
N ALA A 19 10.22 3.35 -38.50
CA ALA A 19 9.58 3.07 -37.22
C ALA A 19 10.44 2.01 -36.52
N GLY A 20 11.55 2.45 -35.90
CA GLY A 20 12.19 1.63 -34.88
C GLY A 20 11.13 1.22 -33.84
N PRO A 21 11.32 0.10 -33.12
CA PRO A 21 10.48 -0.16 -31.95
C PRO A 21 10.47 1.13 -31.14
N ALA A 22 9.30 1.71 -30.89
CA ALA A 22 9.21 2.84 -30.00
C ALA A 22 9.81 2.34 -28.68
N ALA A 23 11.07 2.71 -28.41
CA ALA A 23 11.69 2.42 -27.14
C ALA A 23 10.72 3.02 -26.13
N ALA A 24 10.19 2.16 -25.26
CA ALA A 24 9.14 2.54 -24.35
C ALA A 24 9.81 3.37 -23.25
N GLU A 25 10.14 4.62 -23.56
CA GLU A 25 10.83 5.53 -22.64
C GLU A 25 9.89 5.84 -21.48
N TRP A 26 10.40 5.73 -20.25
CA TRP A 26 9.65 6.18 -19.08
C TRP A 26 9.36 7.67 -19.14
N ARG A 27 8.10 8.03 -18.87
CA ARG A 27 7.63 9.40 -18.68
C ARG A 27 7.16 9.55 -17.25
N ARG A 28 7.40 10.73 -16.68
CA ARG A 28 6.91 11.18 -15.39
C ARG A 28 5.88 12.27 -15.64
N ALA A 29 4.65 12.07 -15.20
CA ALA A 29 3.61 13.09 -15.19
C ALA A 29 3.34 13.53 -13.76
N GLU A 30 3.42 14.83 -13.52
CA GLU A 30 3.24 15.42 -12.20
C GLU A 30 2.05 16.37 -12.22
N SER A 31 1.16 16.21 -11.24
CA SER A 31 0.05 17.10 -10.91
C SER A 31 0.16 17.57 -9.46
N ASP A 32 -0.89 18.15 -8.90
CA ASP A 32 -0.87 18.67 -7.52
C ASP A 32 -0.70 17.56 -6.49
N ARG A 33 -1.32 16.39 -6.72
CA ARG A 33 -1.35 15.26 -5.76
C ARG A 33 -0.66 14.00 -6.22
N PHE A 34 -0.36 13.87 -7.51
CA PHE A 34 0.17 12.62 -8.07
C PHE A 34 1.46 12.84 -8.86
N ILE A 35 2.34 11.84 -8.81
CA ILE A 35 3.45 11.68 -9.74
C ILE A 35 3.29 10.30 -10.38
N VAL A 36 2.93 10.23 -11.65
CA VAL A 36 2.69 8.96 -12.34
C VAL A 36 3.78 8.68 -13.35
N TYR A 37 4.40 7.51 -13.22
CA TYR A 37 5.43 6.99 -14.12
C TYR A 37 4.80 5.98 -15.08
N SER A 38 5.05 6.12 -16.38
CA SER A 38 4.60 5.14 -17.38
C SER A 38 5.48 5.16 -18.61
N GLN A 39 5.63 4.00 -19.26
CA GLN A 39 6.20 3.90 -20.61
C GLN A 39 5.16 4.11 -21.72
N GLY A 40 3.90 4.37 -21.37
CA GLY A 40 2.81 4.67 -22.29
C GLY A 40 2.91 6.06 -22.94
N SER A 41 1.99 6.33 -23.87
CA SER A 41 1.93 7.65 -24.54
C SER A 41 1.59 8.77 -23.57
N GLU A 42 2.12 9.97 -23.81
CA GLU A 42 1.82 11.17 -23.00
C GLU A 42 0.31 11.43 -22.89
N SER A 43 -0.45 11.25 -23.98
CA SER A 43 -1.90 11.48 -23.97
C SER A 43 -2.65 10.54 -23.01
N VAL A 44 -2.25 9.27 -22.96
CA VAL A 44 -2.82 8.27 -22.04
C VAL A 44 -2.43 8.63 -20.61
N LEU A 45 -1.16 8.96 -20.38
CA LEU A 45 -0.65 9.33 -19.07
C LEU A 45 -1.35 10.59 -18.50
N ARG A 46 -1.57 11.62 -19.32
CA ARG A 46 -2.33 12.83 -18.92
C ARG A 46 -3.77 12.51 -18.53
N ARG A 47 -4.48 11.69 -19.34
CA ARG A 47 -5.85 11.27 -19.02
C ARG A 47 -5.91 10.48 -17.71
N TYR A 48 -4.91 9.62 -17.47
CA TYR A 48 -4.80 8.83 -16.24
C TYR A 48 -4.63 9.73 -15.01
N VAL A 49 -3.65 10.64 -15.04
CA VAL A 49 -3.41 11.60 -13.95
C VAL A 49 -4.63 12.48 -13.69
N ARG A 50 -5.29 12.95 -14.76
CA ARG A 50 -6.54 13.72 -14.64
C ARG A 50 -7.63 12.92 -13.93
N ALA A 51 -7.81 11.64 -14.27
CA ALA A 51 -8.80 10.79 -13.62
C ALA A 51 -8.53 10.63 -12.11
N LEU A 52 -7.26 10.47 -11.72
CA LEU A 52 -6.86 10.40 -10.31
C LEU A 52 -7.13 11.70 -9.55
N GLU A 53 -6.80 12.86 -10.12
CA GLU A 53 -7.11 14.17 -9.51
C GLU A 53 -8.61 14.39 -9.34
N ILE A 54 -9.42 13.97 -10.31
CA ILE A 54 -10.90 14.05 -10.21
C ILE A 54 -11.43 13.09 -9.13
N TYR A 55 -10.86 11.90 -9.02
CA TYR A 55 -11.22 10.95 -7.99
C TYR A 55 -10.89 11.48 -6.59
N ASP A 56 -9.66 11.94 -6.34
CA ASP A 56 -9.27 12.59 -5.08
C ASP A 56 -10.19 13.78 -4.76
N TYR A 57 -10.42 14.68 -5.72
CA TYR A 57 -11.29 15.83 -5.55
C TYR A 57 -12.70 15.41 -5.09
N THR A 58 -13.23 14.33 -5.68
CA THR A 58 -14.54 13.78 -5.32
C THR A 58 -14.54 13.20 -3.90
N LEU A 59 -13.49 12.46 -3.52
CA LEU A 59 -13.34 11.93 -2.16
C LEU A 59 -13.26 13.07 -1.13
N ARG A 60 -12.43 14.09 -1.38
CA ARG A 60 -12.29 15.26 -0.48
C ARG A 60 -13.60 16.00 -0.33
N ARG A 61 -14.32 16.25 -1.42
CA ARG A 61 -15.67 16.85 -1.39
C ARG A 61 -16.63 16.04 -0.55
N ARG A 62 -16.65 14.71 -0.72
CA ARG A 62 -17.55 13.81 0.00
C ARG A 62 -17.24 13.76 1.50
N MET A 63 -15.95 13.78 1.84
CA MET A 63 -15.47 13.72 3.23
C MET A 63 -15.32 15.10 3.88
N ASN A 64 -15.73 16.17 3.19
CA ASN A 64 -15.60 17.55 3.65
C ASN A 64 -14.16 17.94 4.07
N LEU A 65 -13.17 17.47 3.31
CA LEU A 65 -11.76 17.78 3.51
C LEU A 65 -11.33 19.02 2.69
N PRO A 66 -10.26 19.73 3.09
CA PRO A 66 -9.69 20.81 2.31
C PRO A 66 -9.27 20.36 0.90
N ILE A 67 -9.60 21.17 -0.11
CA ILE A 67 -9.40 20.85 -1.54
C ILE A 67 -8.29 21.69 -2.17
N GLY A 68 -8.10 22.93 -1.70
CA GLY A 68 -7.11 23.87 -2.24
C GLY A 68 -5.74 23.85 -1.57
N GLU A 69 -5.56 23.04 -0.53
CA GLU A 69 -4.26 22.89 0.12
C GLU A 69 -3.42 21.85 -0.64
N ALA A 70 -2.18 22.22 -0.95
CA ALA A 70 -1.21 21.29 -1.49
C ALA A 70 -0.97 20.17 -0.46
N PRO A 71 -0.97 18.89 -0.88
CA PRO A 71 -0.75 17.80 0.05
C PRO A 71 0.65 17.92 0.66
N SER A 72 0.85 17.32 1.84
CA SER A 72 2.18 17.23 2.46
C SER A 72 3.18 16.51 1.55
N ARG A 73 2.69 15.59 0.71
CA ARG A 73 3.44 14.91 -0.35
C ARG A 73 2.53 14.47 -1.50
N LYS A 74 3.11 14.32 -2.69
CA LYS A 74 2.44 13.69 -3.83
C LYS A 74 2.59 12.17 -3.74
N LEU A 75 1.61 11.41 -4.23
CA LEU A 75 1.72 9.95 -4.32
C LEU A 75 2.40 9.54 -5.65
N PRO A 76 3.57 8.89 -5.59
CA PRO A 76 4.18 8.26 -6.76
C PRO A 76 3.42 6.99 -7.15
N ILE A 77 3.13 6.83 -8.45
CA ILE A 77 2.45 5.66 -9.01
C ILE A 77 3.21 5.15 -10.23
N TYR A 78 3.62 3.89 -10.22
CA TYR A 78 4.33 3.25 -11.32
C TYR A 78 3.39 2.36 -12.13
N LEU A 79 3.06 2.79 -13.35
CA LEU A 79 2.27 1.99 -14.30
C LEU A 79 3.21 1.07 -15.07
N VAL A 80 3.16 -0.21 -14.74
CA VAL A 80 4.08 -1.23 -15.24
C VAL A 80 3.41 -2.18 -16.23
N SER A 81 4.20 -2.79 -17.10
CA SER A 81 3.71 -3.77 -18.08
C SER A 81 3.53 -5.14 -17.43
N GLY A 82 2.33 -5.36 -16.87
CA GLY A 82 1.91 -6.63 -16.31
C GLY A 82 2.78 -7.13 -15.15
N ARG A 83 2.67 -8.43 -14.87
CA ARG A 83 3.30 -9.06 -13.70
C ARG A 83 4.83 -8.94 -13.69
N ALA A 84 5.47 -9.01 -14.86
CA ALA A 84 6.92 -8.91 -14.96
C ALA A 84 7.46 -7.56 -14.46
N GLY A 85 6.71 -6.48 -14.68
CA GLY A 85 7.05 -5.16 -14.16
C GLY A 85 6.91 -5.07 -12.64
N LEU A 86 5.80 -5.57 -12.07
CA LEU A 86 5.64 -5.61 -10.60
C LEU A 86 6.69 -6.50 -9.92
N ALA A 87 7.03 -7.63 -10.53
CA ALA A 87 8.05 -8.54 -10.01
C ALA A 87 9.46 -7.95 -9.99
N GLN A 88 9.72 -6.89 -10.78
CA GLN A 88 10.97 -6.14 -10.69
C GLN A 88 11.05 -5.30 -9.41
N ILE A 89 9.91 -4.84 -8.88
CA ILE A 89 9.82 -4.09 -7.62
C ILE A 89 9.78 -5.06 -6.43
N ASN A 90 8.89 -6.06 -6.48
CA ASN A 90 8.68 -7.00 -5.39
C ASN A 90 8.68 -8.45 -5.91
N SER A 91 9.76 -9.19 -5.64
CA SER A 91 9.90 -10.59 -6.08
C SER A 91 8.98 -11.57 -5.34
N ARG A 92 8.36 -11.15 -4.22
CA ARG A 92 7.43 -11.95 -3.41
C ARG A 92 5.97 -11.71 -3.76
N LEU A 93 5.69 -11.10 -4.92
CA LEU A 93 4.34 -10.79 -5.37
C LEU A 93 3.50 -12.08 -5.50
N GLY A 94 2.31 -12.08 -4.91
CA GLY A 94 1.31 -13.13 -5.12
C GLY A 94 0.88 -13.24 -6.58
N ASP A 95 0.38 -14.40 -6.99
CA ASP A 95 0.11 -14.72 -8.40
C ASP A 95 -0.97 -13.84 -9.05
N ASN A 96 -1.79 -13.11 -8.28
CA ASN A 96 -2.99 -12.39 -8.76
C ASN A 96 -3.04 -10.92 -8.35
N VAL A 97 -1.89 -10.34 -8.07
CA VAL A 97 -1.78 -8.93 -7.71
C VAL A 97 -1.66 -8.09 -8.99
N ALA A 98 -2.69 -7.30 -9.30
CA ALA A 98 -2.70 -6.36 -10.42
C ALA A 98 -2.18 -4.96 -10.04
N GLY A 99 -2.04 -4.68 -8.75
CA GLY A 99 -1.40 -3.50 -8.20
C GLY A 99 -1.13 -3.64 -6.71
N GLN A 100 -0.17 -2.88 -6.20
CA GLN A 100 0.26 -2.93 -4.80
C GLN A 100 0.66 -1.54 -4.31
N TYR A 101 0.28 -1.25 -3.06
CA TYR A 101 0.77 -0.11 -2.29
C TYR A 101 1.96 -0.51 -1.43
N PHE A 102 2.94 0.38 -1.34
CA PHE A 102 4.18 0.15 -0.62
C PHE A 102 4.38 1.28 0.39
N PRO A 103 3.89 1.15 1.63
CA PRO A 103 4.21 2.08 2.71
C PRO A 103 5.54 1.69 3.36
N VAL A 104 6.65 1.82 2.62
CA VAL A 104 7.98 1.43 3.09
C VAL A 104 8.74 2.62 3.68
N GLY A 105 9.76 2.36 4.50
CA GLY A 105 10.43 3.43 5.25
C GLY A 105 11.03 4.52 4.35
N GLU A 106 11.70 4.12 3.27
CA GLU A 106 12.40 5.04 2.35
C GLU A 106 11.48 5.69 1.30
N ASP A 107 10.31 5.13 1.05
CA ASP A 107 9.34 5.66 0.09
C ASP A 107 7.93 5.16 0.37
N ILE A 108 6.95 5.94 -0.04
CA ILE A 108 5.57 5.47 -0.08
C ILE A 108 5.10 5.64 -1.51
N PHE A 109 4.66 4.57 -2.15
CA PHE A 109 4.25 4.61 -3.54
C PHE A 109 3.26 3.49 -3.86
N ALA A 110 2.69 3.53 -5.06
CA ALA A 110 1.92 2.42 -5.61
C ALA A 110 2.51 1.97 -6.95
N ALA A 111 2.30 0.71 -7.31
CA ALA A 111 2.57 0.22 -8.65
C ALA A 111 1.39 -0.62 -9.13
N ALA A 112 0.99 -0.49 -10.39
CA ALA A 112 -0.16 -1.18 -10.96
C ALA A 112 0.06 -1.47 -12.45
N PHE A 113 -0.69 -2.43 -12.99
CA PHE A 113 -0.65 -2.70 -14.42
C PHE A 113 -1.20 -1.50 -15.21
N SER A 114 -0.60 -1.22 -16.36
CA SER A 114 -1.03 -0.12 -17.22
C SER A 114 -2.40 -0.34 -17.89
N ASP A 115 -2.84 -1.59 -17.97
CA ASP A 115 -4.01 -2.05 -18.72
C ASP A 115 -5.09 -2.72 -17.85
N SER A 116 -4.89 -2.84 -16.53
CA SER A 116 -5.90 -3.39 -15.62
C SER A 116 -6.96 -2.37 -15.23
N ASP A 117 -8.13 -2.86 -14.83
CA ASP A 117 -9.10 -2.03 -14.10
C ASP A 117 -8.40 -1.37 -12.90
N GLN A 118 -8.66 -0.07 -12.72
CA GLN A 118 -7.98 0.74 -11.71
C GLN A 118 -8.41 0.41 -10.29
N ASP A 119 -9.38 -0.48 -10.11
CA ASP A 119 -9.93 -0.92 -8.83
C ASP A 119 -8.85 -1.13 -7.77
N TYR A 120 -7.82 -1.95 -8.03
CA TYR A 120 -6.76 -2.19 -7.04
C TYR A 120 -5.99 -0.92 -6.67
N LEU A 121 -5.64 -0.07 -7.63
CA LEU A 121 -4.99 1.20 -7.33
C LEU A 121 -5.90 2.12 -6.53
N LEU A 122 -7.19 2.20 -6.87
CA LEU A 122 -8.14 3.07 -6.18
C LEU A 122 -8.46 2.57 -4.76
N HIS A 123 -8.42 1.24 -4.54
CA HIS A 123 -8.48 0.60 -3.22
C HIS A 123 -7.29 1.03 -2.36
N GLU A 124 -6.09 0.83 -2.89
CA GLU A 124 -4.85 1.23 -2.23
C GLU A 124 -4.74 2.74 -1.99
N TYR A 125 -5.20 3.55 -2.96
CA TYR A 125 -5.28 4.98 -2.80
C TYR A 125 -6.26 5.37 -1.69
N PHE A 126 -7.38 4.67 -1.56
CA PHE A 126 -8.31 4.93 -0.47
C PHE A 126 -7.66 4.68 0.88
N HIS A 127 -6.83 3.63 1.02
CA HIS A 127 -6.02 3.43 2.23
C HIS A 127 -5.11 4.63 2.50
N HIS A 128 -4.37 5.10 1.51
CA HIS A 128 -3.54 6.31 1.63
C HIS A 128 -4.36 7.55 2.06
N PHE A 129 -5.47 7.81 1.38
CA PHE A 129 -6.39 8.91 1.65
C PHE A 129 -7.02 8.81 3.06
N SER A 130 -7.32 7.60 3.53
CA SER A 130 -7.98 7.37 4.81
C SER A 130 -7.13 7.84 6.00
N PHE A 131 -5.80 7.78 5.89
CA PHE A 131 -4.89 8.30 6.92
C PHE A 131 -4.96 9.84 7.01
N GLU A 132 -5.04 10.54 5.88
CA GLU A 132 -5.25 12.01 5.86
C GLU A 132 -6.63 12.40 6.39
N ALA A 133 -7.65 11.59 6.08
CA ALA A 133 -9.03 11.83 6.49
C ALA A 133 -9.30 11.55 7.99
N GLY A 134 -8.30 11.08 8.74
CA GLY A 134 -8.46 10.71 10.16
C GLY A 134 -9.25 9.41 10.39
N ALA A 135 -9.39 8.58 9.35
CA ALA A 135 -10.15 7.32 9.42
C ALA A 135 -9.37 6.17 10.09
N ALA A 136 -8.18 6.41 10.64
CA ALA A 136 -7.34 5.41 11.29
C ALA A 136 -7.99 4.73 12.51
N ASN A 137 -9.05 5.32 13.07
CA ASN A 137 -9.81 4.77 14.21
C ASN A 137 -10.99 3.89 13.79
N LEU A 138 -11.29 3.79 12.49
CA LEU A 138 -12.44 3.01 12.03
C LEU A 138 -12.19 1.50 12.21
N PRO A 139 -13.24 0.70 12.48
CA PRO A 139 -13.11 -0.75 12.56
C PRO A 139 -12.58 -1.35 11.24
N GLY A 140 -11.78 -2.41 11.33
CA GLY A 140 -11.08 -2.99 10.19
C GLY A 140 -11.99 -3.37 9.00
N TRP A 141 -13.17 -3.94 9.26
CA TRP A 141 -14.13 -4.25 8.19
C TRP A 141 -14.62 -3.01 7.46
N LEU A 142 -14.75 -1.87 8.15
CA LEU A 142 -15.25 -0.64 7.57
C LEU A 142 -14.17 0.06 6.75
N VAL A 143 -12.91 0.04 7.21
CA VAL A 143 -11.77 0.54 6.41
C VAL A 143 -11.68 -0.23 5.10
N GLU A 144 -11.67 -1.56 5.14
CA GLU A 144 -11.64 -2.39 3.93
C GLU A 144 -12.92 -2.25 3.10
N GLY A 145 -14.07 -2.21 3.73
CA GLY A 145 -15.35 -2.09 3.03
C GLY A 145 -15.52 -0.74 2.34
N LEU A 146 -14.98 0.34 2.91
CA LEU A 146 -14.92 1.65 2.26
C LEU A 146 -13.91 1.64 1.11
N ALA A 147 -12.73 1.04 1.29
CA ALA A 147 -11.76 0.87 0.20
C ALA A 147 -12.39 0.15 -1.00
N GLU A 148 -13.09 -0.97 -0.75
CA GLU A 148 -13.83 -1.73 -1.77
C GLU A 148 -15.03 -0.94 -2.34
N TYR A 149 -15.69 -0.09 -1.55
CA TYR A 149 -16.80 0.74 -2.03
C TYR A 149 -16.30 1.83 -2.99
N PHE A 150 -15.22 2.52 -2.62
CA PHE A 150 -14.67 3.64 -3.37
C PHE A 150 -13.82 3.21 -4.56
N MET A 151 -13.21 2.02 -4.52
CA MET A 151 -12.42 1.53 -5.64
C MET A 151 -13.22 1.34 -6.93
N THR A 152 -14.54 1.17 -6.82
CA THR A 152 -15.45 1.00 -7.96
C THR A 152 -15.79 2.31 -8.68
N ALA A 153 -15.11 3.40 -8.34
CA ALA A 153 -15.36 4.71 -8.92
C ALA A 153 -15.13 4.72 -10.43
N LYS A 154 -16.10 5.24 -11.18
CA LYS A 154 -16.00 5.43 -12.62
C LYS A 154 -15.96 6.91 -12.93
N VAL A 155 -14.76 7.41 -13.23
CA VAL A 155 -14.51 8.79 -13.64
C VAL A 155 -14.88 8.96 -15.12
N LYS A 156 -15.78 9.90 -15.39
CA LYS A 156 -16.21 10.31 -16.73
C LYS A 156 -15.79 11.76 -16.97
N GLU A 157 -16.18 12.30 -18.12
CA GLU A 157 -15.82 13.68 -18.50
C GLU A 157 -16.41 14.73 -17.54
N ASP A 158 -17.67 14.57 -17.15
CA ASP A 158 -18.46 15.54 -16.36
C ASP A 158 -18.99 14.98 -15.03
N SER A 159 -18.65 13.72 -14.72
CA SER A 159 -19.23 13.02 -13.57
C SER A 159 -18.34 11.91 -13.04
N VAL A 160 -18.53 11.59 -11.77
CA VAL A 160 -17.96 10.40 -11.12
C VAL A 160 -19.09 9.58 -10.53
N ASP A 161 -19.19 8.32 -10.94
CA ASP A 161 -20.11 7.35 -10.34
C ASP A 161 -19.35 6.56 -9.26
N ILE A 162 -19.86 6.52 -8.01
CA ILE A 162 -19.25 5.79 -6.88
C ILE A 162 -20.28 4.82 -6.27
N GLY A 163 -19.82 3.70 -5.73
CA GLY A 163 -20.66 2.70 -5.05
C GLY A 163 -21.20 1.65 -6.00
N GLY A 164 -20.40 1.32 -7.02
CA GLY A 164 -20.61 0.17 -7.88
C GLY A 164 -20.16 -1.12 -7.20
N PHE A 165 -19.84 -2.12 -8.01
CA PHE A 165 -19.35 -3.42 -7.58
C PHE A 165 -18.17 -3.86 -8.45
N ASN A 166 -17.32 -4.71 -7.89
CA ASN A 166 -16.30 -5.44 -8.62
C ASN A 166 -16.82 -6.86 -8.93
N GLU A 167 -16.67 -7.31 -10.18
CA GLU A 167 -17.23 -8.58 -10.65
C GLU A 167 -16.70 -9.79 -9.90
N ASN A 168 -15.40 -9.81 -9.59
CA ASN A 168 -14.77 -10.87 -8.81
C ASN A 168 -15.33 -10.90 -7.38
N ARG A 169 -15.49 -9.73 -6.73
CA ARG A 169 -16.10 -9.66 -5.38
C ARG A 169 -17.52 -10.21 -5.38
N VAL A 170 -18.31 -9.84 -6.38
CA VAL A 170 -19.68 -10.33 -6.53
C VAL A 170 -19.70 -11.85 -6.78
N TYR A 171 -18.79 -12.37 -7.60
CA TYR A 171 -18.65 -13.82 -7.80
C TYR A 171 -18.45 -14.56 -6.46
N TRP A 172 -17.52 -14.11 -5.62
CA TRP A 172 -17.29 -14.73 -4.30
C TRP A 172 -18.50 -14.64 -3.36
N LEU A 173 -19.28 -13.54 -3.40
CA LEU A 173 -20.50 -13.42 -2.59
C LEU A 173 -21.58 -14.44 -2.96
N PHE A 174 -21.65 -14.87 -4.23
CA PHE A 174 -22.68 -15.80 -4.69
C PHE A 174 -22.21 -17.26 -4.72
N ASN A 175 -20.91 -17.51 -4.84
CA ASN A 175 -20.37 -18.85 -5.08
C ASN A 175 -19.56 -19.42 -3.90
N ALA A 176 -19.37 -18.67 -2.81
CA ALA A 176 -18.65 -19.14 -1.64
C ALA A 176 -19.41 -18.96 -0.33
N SER A 177 -19.01 -19.73 0.68
CA SER A 177 -19.47 -19.57 2.05
C SER A 177 -18.98 -18.24 2.62
N TRP A 178 -19.89 -17.45 3.20
CA TRP A 178 -19.52 -16.16 3.77
C TRP A 178 -18.77 -16.33 5.10
N LEU A 179 -17.78 -15.48 5.31
CA LEU A 179 -17.20 -15.16 6.60
C LEU A 179 -18.34 -14.81 7.57
N PRO A 180 -18.43 -15.47 8.74
CA PRO A 180 -19.41 -15.11 9.76
C PRO A 180 -19.27 -13.64 10.18
N LEU A 181 -20.40 -12.94 10.38
CA LEU A 181 -20.39 -11.51 10.69
C LEU A 181 -19.70 -11.21 12.03
N ASP A 182 -19.72 -12.12 13.00
CA ASP A 182 -18.98 -11.95 14.25
C ASP A 182 -17.48 -11.86 13.97
N LYS A 183 -16.95 -12.70 13.07
CA LYS A 183 -15.55 -12.67 12.65
C LYS A 183 -15.24 -11.43 11.84
N LEU A 184 -16.10 -11.04 10.90
CA LEU A 184 -15.92 -9.80 10.14
C LEU A 184 -15.83 -8.56 11.07
N LEU A 185 -16.71 -8.47 12.07
CA LEU A 185 -16.78 -7.31 12.95
C LEU A 185 -15.66 -7.29 14.01
N SER A 186 -15.18 -8.46 14.43
CA SER A 186 -14.20 -8.59 15.53
C SER A 186 -12.77 -8.87 15.09
N LYS A 187 -12.57 -9.41 13.89
CA LYS A 187 -11.25 -9.79 13.35
C LYS A 187 -10.84 -8.92 12.18
N ARG A 188 -9.54 -8.87 11.96
CA ARG A 188 -8.86 -8.26 10.82
C ARG A 188 -8.64 -9.32 9.72
N PRO A 189 -8.42 -8.94 8.44
CA PRO A 189 -8.17 -9.92 7.36
C PRO A 189 -7.05 -10.92 7.69
N GLY A 190 -5.96 -10.44 8.32
CA GLY A 190 -4.82 -11.28 8.73
C GLY A 190 -5.09 -12.21 9.92
N GLU A 191 -6.09 -11.93 10.75
CA GLU A 191 -6.46 -12.72 11.94
C GLU A 191 -7.50 -13.81 11.61
N VAL A 192 -8.08 -13.75 10.42
CA VAL A 192 -9.02 -14.76 9.92
C VAL A 192 -8.23 -15.98 9.46
N GLY A 193 -8.47 -17.11 10.12
CA GLY A 193 -7.84 -18.38 9.77
C GLY A 193 -8.23 -18.83 8.37
N ARG A 194 -7.36 -19.59 7.70
CA ARG A 194 -7.63 -20.11 6.33
C ARG A 194 -8.97 -20.87 6.23
N ASN A 195 -9.34 -21.60 7.28
CA ASN A 195 -10.57 -22.40 7.34
C ASN A 195 -11.82 -21.60 7.76
N GLU A 196 -11.73 -20.28 7.92
CA GLU A 196 -12.83 -19.41 8.37
C GLU A 196 -13.49 -18.64 7.20
N ASN A 197 -13.31 -19.09 5.95
CA ASN A 197 -13.78 -18.41 4.73
C ASN A 197 -13.12 -17.04 4.48
N ARG A 198 -11.81 -16.93 4.75
CA ARG A 198 -11.01 -15.70 4.60
C ARG A 198 -11.20 -14.99 3.26
N GLU A 199 -11.34 -15.73 2.17
CA GLU A 199 -11.54 -15.19 0.81
C GLU A 199 -12.77 -14.27 0.67
N THR A 200 -13.76 -14.42 1.57
CA THR A 200 -14.97 -13.62 1.55
C THR A 200 -14.94 -12.42 2.50
N TYR A 201 -13.81 -12.13 3.17
CA TYR A 201 -13.67 -10.95 4.01
C TYR A 201 -14.00 -9.65 3.25
N TYR A 202 -13.27 -9.36 2.18
CA TYR A 202 -13.47 -8.12 1.39
C TYR A 202 -14.85 -8.06 0.71
N PRO A 203 -15.34 -9.14 0.06
CA PRO A 203 -16.68 -9.12 -0.51
C PRO A 203 -17.80 -8.85 0.51
N VAL A 204 -17.75 -9.45 1.70
CA VAL A 204 -18.77 -9.23 2.73
C VAL A 204 -18.62 -7.84 3.38
N ALA A 205 -17.38 -7.36 3.57
CA ALA A 205 -17.09 -6.00 4.02
C ALA A 205 -17.66 -4.93 3.07
N TRP A 206 -17.47 -5.11 1.76
CA TRP A 206 -18.06 -4.27 0.72
C TRP A 206 -19.58 -4.27 0.80
N LEU A 207 -20.21 -5.44 0.88
CA LEU A 207 -21.66 -5.55 0.89
C LEU A 207 -22.28 -4.90 2.14
N LEU A 208 -21.67 -5.12 3.31
CA LEU A 208 -22.09 -4.48 4.55
C LEU A 208 -21.92 -2.96 4.46
N THR A 209 -20.80 -2.47 3.94
CA THR A 209 -20.57 -1.03 3.75
C THR A 209 -21.61 -0.43 2.81
N HIS A 210 -21.84 -1.07 1.65
CA HIS A 210 -22.82 -0.63 0.69
C HIS A 210 -24.23 -0.55 1.30
N TYR A 211 -24.64 -1.60 2.01
CA TYR A 211 -25.89 -1.63 2.77
C TYR A 211 -25.97 -0.50 3.79
N MET A 212 -24.94 -0.31 4.61
CA MET A 212 -24.95 0.74 5.64
C MET A 212 -24.96 2.16 5.05
N MET A 213 -24.44 2.34 3.83
CA MET A 213 -24.43 3.62 3.14
C MET A 213 -25.68 3.89 2.28
N SER A 214 -26.61 2.93 2.17
CA SER A 214 -27.65 2.97 1.14
C SER A 214 -28.73 4.03 1.35
N ASP A 215 -28.95 4.48 2.59
CA ASP A 215 -29.95 5.48 2.95
C ASP A 215 -29.58 6.21 4.26
N GLU A 216 -30.32 7.26 4.60
CA GLU A 216 -30.03 8.10 5.78
C GLU A 216 -30.18 7.34 7.10
N THR A 217 -31.18 6.45 7.21
CA THR A 217 -31.41 5.67 8.43
C THR A 217 -30.20 4.78 8.70
N ARG A 218 -29.71 4.07 7.68
CA ARG A 218 -28.55 3.18 7.82
C ARG A 218 -27.24 3.94 8.02
N ARG A 219 -27.09 5.11 7.41
CA ARG A 219 -25.94 5.99 7.69
C ARG A 219 -25.93 6.46 9.14
N ALA A 220 -27.10 6.74 9.72
CA ALA A 220 -27.22 7.04 11.15
C ALA A 220 -26.88 5.83 12.03
N GLN A 221 -27.28 4.61 11.63
CA GLN A 221 -26.89 3.36 12.32
C GLN A 221 -25.37 3.14 12.27
N LEU A 222 -24.74 3.33 11.11
CA LEU A 222 -23.29 3.22 10.96
C LEU A 222 -22.56 4.22 11.87
N SER A 223 -23.05 5.46 11.90
CA SER A 223 -22.50 6.50 12.77
C SER A 223 -22.65 6.15 14.26
N ALA A 224 -23.76 5.52 14.65
CA ALA A 224 -23.96 5.05 16.02
C ALA A 224 -23.02 3.88 16.37
N TYR A 225 -22.85 2.93 15.43
CA TYR A 225 -21.92 1.82 15.57
C TYR A 225 -20.47 2.30 15.75
N ILE A 226 -20.00 3.22 14.91
CA ILE A 226 -18.64 3.76 15.00
C ILE A 226 -18.40 4.39 16.37
N ARG A 227 -19.30 5.26 16.85
CA ARG A 227 -19.17 5.90 18.17
C ARG A 227 -19.13 4.91 19.33
N ASP A 228 -19.91 3.82 19.25
CA ASP A 228 -19.94 2.77 20.29
C ASP A 228 -18.60 2.03 20.34
N VAL A 229 -18.05 1.65 19.18
CA VAL A 229 -16.74 1.00 19.08
C VAL A 229 -15.60 1.94 19.49
N GLU A 230 -15.64 3.21 19.08
CA GLU A 230 -14.67 4.23 19.51
C GLU A 230 -14.70 4.47 21.02
N ALA A 231 -15.85 4.26 21.68
CA ALA A 231 -15.98 4.30 23.14
C ALA A 231 -15.51 3.01 23.83
N GLY A 232 -14.95 2.04 23.10
CA GLY A 232 -14.47 0.76 23.62
C GLY A 232 -15.53 -0.32 23.72
N GLY A 233 -16.70 -0.15 23.09
CA GLY A 233 -17.74 -1.17 23.03
C GLY A 233 -17.33 -2.39 22.22
N ASP A 234 -17.87 -3.56 22.59
CA ASP A 234 -17.70 -4.80 21.82
C ASP A 234 -18.29 -4.62 20.39
N PRO A 235 -17.51 -4.83 19.31
CA PRO A 235 -17.97 -4.58 17.94
C PRO A 235 -19.20 -5.38 17.51
N VAL A 236 -19.38 -6.60 18.03
CA VAL A 236 -20.54 -7.42 17.68
C VAL A 236 -21.79 -6.84 18.31
N GLN A 237 -21.75 -6.61 19.63
CA GLN A 237 -22.90 -6.07 20.34
C GLN A 237 -23.22 -4.63 19.90
N ALA A 238 -22.21 -3.84 19.56
CA ALA A 238 -22.39 -2.49 19.02
C ALA A 238 -23.19 -2.51 17.71
N MET A 239 -22.93 -3.46 16.81
CA MET A 239 -23.68 -3.60 15.56
C MET A 239 -25.13 -3.99 15.81
N GLU A 240 -25.38 -4.91 16.74
CA GLU A 240 -26.74 -5.32 17.11
C GLU A 240 -27.52 -4.17 17.74
N ARG A 241 -26.89 -3.39 18.64
CA ARG A 241 -27.49 -2.17 19.21
C ARG A 241 -27.80 -1.12 18.16
N ALA A 242 -26.85 -0.87 17.25
CA ALA A 242 -27.00 0.16 16.22
C ALA A 242 -28.11 -0.19 15.20
N THR A 243 -28.21 -1.45 14.80
CA THR A 243 -29.17 -1.89 13.78
C THR A 243 -30.51 -2.35 14.34
N GLY A 244 -30.55 -2.73 15.64
CA GLY A 244 -31.68 -3.41 16.26
C GLY A 244 -31.89 -4.84 15.75
N MET A 245 -30.90 -5.42 15.06
CA MET A 245 -30.96 -6.76 14.47
C MET A 245 -29.97 -7.69 15.15
N SER A 246 -30.33 -8.96 15.31
CA SER A 246 -29.31 -9.98 15.58
C SER A 246 -28.37 -10.11 14.38
N LEU A 247 -27.14 -10.61 14.57
CA LEU A 247 -26.24 -10.86 13.42
C LEU A 247 -26.85 -11.82 12.38
N ALA A 248 -27.68 -12.78 12.81
CA ALA A 248 -28.38 -13.67 11.89
C ALA A 248 -29.43 -12.94 11.05
N ASP A 249 -30.15 -11.99 11.64
CA ASP A 249 -31.11 -11.14 10.94
C ASP A 249 -30.41 -10.18 9.98
N LEU A 250 -29.31 -9.57 10.41
CA LEU A 250 -28.49 -8.70 9.58
C LEU A 250 -27.92 -9.48 8.38
N ARG A 251 -27.39 -10.70 8.59
CA ARG A 251 -26.94 -11.58 7.50
C ARG A 251 -28.07 -11.85 6.51
N ARG A 252 -29.27 -12.19 6.98
CA ARG A 252 -30.45 -12.39 6.10
C ARG A 252 -30.88 -11.11 5.39
N ALA A 253 -30.67 -9.94 5.99
CA ALA A 253 -30.94 -8.66 5.35
C ALA A 253 -29.94 -8.39 4.22
N LEU A 254 -28.63 -8.58 4.47
CA LEU A 254 -27.57 -8.47 3.46
C LEU A 254 -27.78 -9.47 2.32
N GLN A 255 -28.12 -10.72 2.63
CA GLN A 255 -28.43 -11.75 1.63
C GLN A 255 -29.68 -11.45 0.81
N ARG A 256 -30.58 -10.56 1.25
CA ARG A 256 -31.73 -10.08 0.46
C ARG A 256 -31.47 -8.74 -0.22
N TYR A 257 -30.38 -8.07 0.13
CA TYR A 257 -30.00 -6.81 -0.48
C TYR A 257 -29.57 -7.06 -1.93
N ARG A 258 -30.34 -6.52 -2.88
CA ARG A 258 -30.13 -6.67 -4.32
C ARG A 258 -30.00 -5.35 -5.06
N ARG A 259 -30.29 -4.24 -4.40
CA ARG A 259 -30.34 -2.92 -5.02
C ARG A 259 -29.04 -2.15 -4.76
N ILE A 260 -28.02 -2.49 -5.54
CA ILE A 260 -26.77 -1.72 -5.59
C ILE A 260 -27.08 -0.39 -6.29
N THR A 261 -27.06 0.69 -5.51
CA THR A 261 -27.29 2.05 -6.01
C THR A 261 -25.95 2.76 -6.14
N LEU A 262 -25.69 3.33 -7.31
CA LEU A 262 -24.55 4.20 -7.54
C LEU A 262 -24.92 5.64 -7.18
N THR A 263 -23.99 6.34 -6.55
CA THR A 263 -24.10 7.79 -6.35
C THR A 263 -23.34 8.49 -7.46
N ARG A 264 -24.03 9.32 -8.25
CA ARG A 264 -23.41 10.17 -9.27
C ARG A 264 -23.06 11.53 -8.69
N TYR A 265 -21.81 11.91 -8.82
CA TYR A 265 -21.33 13.26 -8.53
C TYR A 265 -21.14 14.00 -9.85
N THR A 266 -21.93 15.05 -10.05
CA THR A 266 -21.73 16.01 -11.14
C THR A 266 -21.22 17.29 -10.50
N LEU A 267 -19.92 17.54 -10.64
CA LEU A 267 -19.22 18.68 -10.04
C LEU A 267 -18.57 19.49 -11.16
N ASP A 268 -18.28 20.74 -10.87
CA ASP A 268 -17.32 21.50 -11.68
C ASP A 268 -15.92 21.05 -11.26
N PHE A 269 -15.35 20.13 -12.03
CA PHE A 269 -14.04 19.54 -11.76
C PHE A 269 -12.95 20.49 -12.25
N PRO A 270 -12.01 20.90 -11.39
CA PRO A 270 -10.89 21.73 -11.82
C PRO A 270 -10.03 20.95 -12.82
N GLU A 271 -9.59 21.62 -13.89
CA GLU A 271 -8.66 20.99 -14.83
C GLU A 271 -7.24 21.03 -14.23
N PRO A 272 -6.65 19.87 -13.91
CA PRO A 272 -5.37 19.84 -13.20
C PRO A 272 -4.23 20.29 -14.11
N GLN A 273 -3.27 21.03 -13.55
CA GLN A 273 -2.02 21.32 -14.24
C GLN A 273 -1.16 20.06 -14.22
N ILE A 274 -0.88 19.50 -15.40
CA ILE A 274 -0.08 18.28 -15.54
C ILE A 274 1.20 18.62 -16.32
N THR A 275 2.35 18.45 -15.67
CA THR A 275 3.66 18.55 -16.31
C THR A 275 4.15 17.16 -16.67
N VAL A 276 4.51 16.92 -17.93
CA VAL A 276 5.04 15.63 -18.39
C VAL A 276 6.48 15.79 -18.82
N THR A 277 7.37 14.95 -18.28
CA THR A 277 8.79 14.94 -18.59
C THR A 277 9.23 13.52 -18.95
N THR A 278 9.98 13.37 -20.03
CA THR A 278 10.67 12.11 -20.36
C THR A 278 11.85 11.92 -19.40
N LEU A 279 11.97 10.72 -18.83
CA LEU A 279 13.08 10.35 -17.94
C LEU A 279 14.36 10.03 -18.74
N PRO A 280 15.55 10.09 -18.10
CA PRO A 280 16.79 9.66 -18.75
C PRO A 280 16.73 8.18 -19.15
N ARG A 281 17.51 7.78 -20.16
CA ARG A 281 17.55 6.39 -20.67
C ARG A 281 17.93 5.35 -19.61
N SER A 282 18.68 5.74 -18.59
CA SER A 282 19.00 4.90 -17.44
C SER A 282 17.76 4.44 -16.67
N ALA A 283 16.65 5.20 -16.71
CA ALA A 283 15.39 4.83 -16.08
C ALA A 283 14.76 3.57 -16.69
N ASP A 284 14.96 3.33 -18.00
CA ASP A 284 14.48 2.11 -18.66
C ASP A 284 15.13 0.84 -18.08
N ASP A 285 16.36 0.96 -17.58
CA ASP A 285 17.09 -0.15 -16.94
C ASP A 285 16.87 -0.19 -15.41
N LEU A 286 16.76 0.97 -14.75
CA LEU A 286 16.98 1.08 -13.29
C LEU A 286 15.78 1.58 -12.48
N LEU A 287 14.72 2.13 -13.10
CA LEU A 287 13.64 2.78 -12.35
C LEU A 287 12.92 1.83 -11.37
N LEU A 288 12.51 0.66 -11.86
CA LEU A 288 11.80 -0.32 -11.03
C LEU A 288 12.73 -1.02 -10.05
N LEU A 289 14.01 -1.21 -10.41
CA LEU A 289 15.02 -1.75 -9.52
C LEU A 289 15.34 -0.80 -8.37
N GLY A 290 15.28 0.52 -8.59
CA GLY A 290 15.38 1.50 -7.51
C GLY A 290 14.29 1.32 -6.47
N GLN A 291 13.04 1.13 -6.91
CA GLN A 291 11.94 0.84 -5.98
C GLN A 291 12.10 -0.49 -5.25
N ARG A 292 12.70 -1.51 -5.89
CA ARG A 292 13.05 -2.76 -5.21
C ARG A 292 14.05 -2.57 -4.08
N LEU A 293 15.01 -1.65 -4.22
CA LEU A 293 15.97 -1.35 -3.14
C LEU A 293 15.24 -0.82 -1.91
N LYS A 294 14.27 0.09 -2.10
CA LYS A 294 13.45 0.71 -1.04
C LYS A 294 12.50 -0.29 -0.38
N VAL A 295 11.90 -1.19 -1.16
CA VAL A 295 11.02 -2.26 -0.64
C VAL A 295 11.80 -3.30 0.15
N GLY A 296 13.08 -3.51 -0.20
CA GLY A 296 13.96 -4.46 0.44
C GLY A 296 14.06 -5.78 -0.32
N VAL A 297 15.21 -6.43 -0.18
CA VAL A 297 15.57 -7.64 -0.91
C VAL A 297 15.91 -8.76 0.08
N ALA A 298 15.38 -9.96 -0.18
CA ALA A 298 15.70 -11.18 0.55
C ALA A 298 17.22 -11.40 0.60
N GLU A 299 17.75 -11.83 1.74
CA GLU A 299 19.20 -11.89 1.98
C GLU A 299 19.97 -12.66 0.89
N ASP A 300 19.43 -13.81 0.48
CA ASP A 300 19.95 -14.67 -0.58
C ASP A 300 19.93 -14.02 -1.99
N GLN A 301 19.14 -12.97 -2.18
CA GLN A 301 19.01 -12.24 -3.44
C GLN A 301 19.78 -10.91 -3.46
N ARG A 302 20.30 -10.44 -2.32
CA ARG A 302 20.96 -9.12 -2.19
C ARG A 302 22.17 -9.00 -3.11
N ALA A 303 23.08 -9.97 -3.07
CA ALA A 303 24.30 -9.98 -3.88
C ALA A 303 23.99 -10.01 -5.39
N ALA A 304 23.01 -10.81 -5.82
CA ALA A 304 22.58 -10.88 -7.21
C ALA A 304 21.94 -9.57 -7.68
N THR A 305 21.18 -8.91 -6.82
CA THR A 305 20.55 -7.60 -7.12
C THR A 305 21.60 -6.51 -7.27
N ALA A 306 22.57 -6.43 -6.36
CA ALA A 306 23.69 -5.47 -6.47
C ALA A 306 24.49 -5.70 -7.76
N ALA A 307 24.81 -6.95 -8.10
CA ALA A 307 25.53 -7.28 -9.34
C ALA A 307 24.73 -6.90 -10.60
N LEU A 308 23.41 -7.09 -10.59
CA LEU A 308 22.53 -6.68 -11.69
C LEU A 308 22.55 -5.16 -11.87
N ILE A 309 22.35 -4.40 -10.78
CA ILE A 309 22.34 -2.93 -10.82
C ILE A 309 23.70 -2.40 -11.28
N ARG A 310 24.81 -2.94 -10.79
CA ARG A 310 26.16 -2.57 -11.25
C ARG A 310 26.33 -2.75 -12.75
N ARG A 311 25.87 -3.90 -13.30
CA ARG A 311 25.93 -4.17 -14.74
C ARG A 311 25.09 -3.20 -15.56
N LEU A 312 23.91 -2.84 -15.07
CA LEU A 312 22.99 -1.93 -15.76
C LEU A 312 23.47 -0.47 -15.68
N ALA A 313 23.88 -0.01 -14.49
CA ALA A 313 24.43 1.32 -14.28
C ALA A 313 25.74 1.54 -15.06
N ALA A 314 26.56 0.51 -15.27
CA ALA A 314 27.77 0.61 -16.09
C ALA A 314 27.50 0.98 -17.57
N ARG A 315 26.25 0.83 -18.06
CA ARG A 315 25.85 1.32 -19.39
C ARG A 315 25.63 2.83 -19.43
N HIS A 316 25.45 3.45 -18.26
CA HIS A 316 25.12 4.86 -18.07
C HIS A 316 26.06 5.50 -17.02
N PRO A 317 27.39 5.40 -17.16
CA PRO A 317 28.34 5.66 -16.07
C PRO A 317 28.38 7.12 -15.56
N ASP A 318 27.94 8.08 -16.39
CA ASP A 318 27.91 9.51 -16.08
C ASP A 318 26.50 10.06 -15.82
N ASP A 319 25.48 9.20 -15.92
CA ASP A 319 24.08 9.59 -15.72
C ASP A 319 23.75 9.69 -14.21
N PRO A 320 23.27 10.85 -13.72
CA PRO A 320 22.97 11.04 -12.31
C PRO A 320 21.97 10.03 -11.73
N PHE A 321 20.95 9.67 -12.50
CA PHE A 321 19.95 8.70 -12.06
C PHE A 321 20.58 7.30 -11.91
N ALA A 322 21.44 6.89 -12.84
CA ALA A 322 22.18 5.64 -12.72
C ALA A 322 23.16 5.63 -11.52
N MET A 323 23.83 6.77 -11.26
CA MET A 323 24.70 6.91 -10.09
C MET A 323 23.91 6.77 -8.77
N LEU A 324 22.72 7.36 -8.69
CA LEU A 324 21.86 7.27 -7.51
C LEU A 324 21.51 5.81 -7.21
N GLN A 325 21.00 5.07 -8.22
CA GLN A 325 20.59 3.68 -8.03
C GLN A 325 21.77 2.75 -7.75
N LEU A 326 22.94 3.01 -8.36
CA LEU A 326 24.16 2.27 -8.04
C LEU A 326 24.61 2.52 -6.60
N GLY A 327 24.70 3.80 -6.20
CA GLY A 327 25.08 4.18 -4.84
C GLY A 327 24.16 3.56 -3.78
N HIS A 328 22.85 3.61 -4.03
CA HIS A 328 21.84 2.99 -3.17
C HIS A 328 22.05 1.49 -3.00
N ALA A 329 22.22 0.76 -4.12
CA ALA A 329 22.43 -0.68 -4.11
C ALA A 329 23.72 -1.10 -3.40
N GLU A 330 24.82 -0.37 -3.62
CA GLU A 330 26.11 -0.66 -3.00
C GLU A 330 26.08 -0.41 -1.49
N LEU A 331 25.42 0.67 -1.02
CA LEU A 331 25.25 0.95 0.40
C LEU A 331 24.46 -0.14 1.15
N HIS A 332 23.43 -0.72 0.50
CA HIS A 332 22.55 -1.69 1.13
C HIS A 332 23.06 -3.12 1.01
N PHE A 333 23.57 -3.50 -0.16
CA PHE A 333 23.74 -4.90 -0.56
C PHE A 333 25.12 -5.22 -1.15
N GLY A 334 25.98 -4.22 -1.33
CA GLY A 334 27.26 -4.35 -2.02
C GLY A 334 28.43 -3.82 -1.20
N ASP A 335 29.29 -3.04 -1.85
CA ASP A 335 30.45 -2.39 -1.24
C ASP A 335 30.07 -0.96 -0.78
N PRO A 336 29.86 -0.71 0.52
CA PRO A 336 29.38 0.58 0.97
C PRO A 336 30.39 1.72 0.76
N ASP A 337 31.69 1.44 0.65
CA ASP A 337 32.69 2.47 0.33
C ASP A 337 32.62 2.86 -1.16
N ALA A 338 32.36 1.90 -2.04
CA ALA A 338 32.06 2.18 -3.44
C ALA A 338 30.75 2.97 -3.58
N GLY A 339 29.72 2.64 -2.79
CA GLY A 339 28.46 3.37 -2.72
C GLY A 339 28.65 4.83 -2.32
N GLU A 340 29.38 5.09 -1.24
CA GLU A 340 29.73 6.44 -0.77
C GLU A 340 30.49 7.23 -1.86
N ALA A 341 31.46 6.61 -2.54
CA ALA A 341 32.22 7.27 -3.59
C ALA A 341 31.35 7.65 -4.80
N VAL A 342 30.42 6.78 -5.22
CA VAL A 342 29.48 7.09 -6.32
C VAL A 342 28.53 8.21 -5.93
N LEU A 343 27.94 8.16 -4.73
CA LEU A 343 27.02 9.21 -4.26
C LEU A 343 27.73 10.55 -4.03
N THR A 344 29.00 10.54 -3.64
CA THR A 344 29.81 11.76 -3.55
C THR A 344 29.94 12.43 -4.91
N ARG A 345 30.30 11.67 -5.96
CA ARG A 345 30.35 12.20 -7.34
C ARG A 345 29.00 12.68 -7.86
N LEU A 346 27.91 12.00 -7.48
CA LEU A 346 26.56 12.46 -7.77
C LEU A 346 26.30 13.83 -7.12
N LEU A 347 26.59 13.99 -5.84
CA LEU A 347 26.37 15.25 -5.11
C LEU A 347 27.29 16.40 -5.54
N GLU A 348 28.42 16.12 -6.20
CA GLU A 348 29.23 17.15 -6.87
C GLU A 348 28.50 17.74 -8.10
N ARG A 349 27.65 16.93 -8.76
CA ARG A 349 26.88 17.34 -9.95
C ARG A 349 25.50 17.86 -9.59
N GLU A 350 24.86 17.22 -8.62
CA GLU A 350 23.52 17.54 -8.11
C GLU A 350 23.58 17.76 -6.59
N PRO A 351 24.07 18.93 -6.13
CA PRO A 351 24.25 19.20 -4.70
C PRO A 351 22.94 19.18 -3.88
N GLU A 352 21.80 19.27 -4.55
CA GLU A 352 20.46 19.31 -3.96
C GLU A 352 19.70 17.98 -4.13
N ASN A 353 20.37 16.91 -4.60
CA ASN A 353 19.74 15.60 -4.74
C ASN A 353 19.38 15.02 -3.36
N VAL A 354 18.12 15.18 -2.96
CA VAL A 354 17.61 14.82 -1.63
C VAL A 354 17.84 13.34 -1.30
N GLU A 355 17.57 12.44 -2.24
CA GLU A 355 17.73 10.99 -2.01
C GLU A 355 19.20 10.61 -1.80
N ALA A 356 20.13 11.20 -2.57
CA ALA A 356 21.56 11.00 -2.34
C ALA A 356 22.03 11.56 -0.99
N LEU A 357 21.52 12.73 -0.57
CA LEU A 357 21.81 13.30 0.75
C LEU A 357 21.32 12.39 1.89
N GLN A 358 20.11 11.84 1.76
CA GLN A 358 19.52 10.90 2.73
C GLN A 358 20.33 9.60 2.80
N LEU A 359 20.72 9.03 1.65
CA LEU A 359 21.56 7.83 1.59
C LEU A 359 22.94 8.05 2.24
N MET A 360 23.57 9.20 2.01
CA MET A 360 24.83 9.57 2.69
C MET A 360 24.63 9.70 4.20
N ALA A 361 23.52 10.27 4.66
CA ALA A 361 23.21 10.35 6.08
C ALA A 361 23.04 8.96 6.71
N THR A 362 22.31 8.06 6.06
CA THR A 362 22.15 6.66 6.50
C THR A 362 23.48 5.92 6.56
N ARG A 363 24.39 6.14 5.58
CA ARG A 363 25.76 5.59 5.62
C ARG A 363 26.51 6.03 6.88
N PHE A 364 26.47 7.31 7.23
CA PHE A 364 27.17 7.80 8.43
C PHE A 364 26.51 7.36 9.73
N SER A 365 25.19 7.21 9.77
CA SER A 365 24.50 6.61 10.93
C SER A 365 24.93 5.17 11.15
N LYS A 366 24.97 4.35 10.08
CA LYS A 366 25.44 2.95 10.17
C LYS A 366 26.91 2.86 10.60
N LEU A 367 27.78 3.71 10.07
CA LEU A 367 29.17 3.79 10.52
C LEU A 367 29.28 4.16 12.01
N ALA A 368 28.39 5.00 12.52
CA ALA A 368 28.37 5.40 13.92
C ALA A 368 27.97 4.24 14.85
N GLU A 369 27.10 3.33 14.38
CA GLU A 369 26.74 2.08 15.06
C GLU A 369 27.91 1.08 15.03
N GLU A 370 28.55 0.91 13.87
CA GLU A 370 29.71 0.03 13.67
C GLU A 370 30.96 0.51 14.42
N ARG A 371 31.07 1.82 14.67
CA ARG A 371 32.21 2.46 15.33
C ARG A 371 31.76 3.38 16.47
N PRO A 372 31.36 2.80 17.63
CA PRO A 372 30.83 3.57 18.75
C PRO A 372 31.76 4.69 19.24
N ASP A 373 33.08 4.47 19.20
CA ASP A 373 34.10 5.46 19.59
C ASP A 373 34.12 6.71 18.68
N GLU A 374 33.67 6.57 17.43
CA GLU A 374 33.57 7.64 16.43
C GLU A 374 32.11 8.12 16.23
N SER A 375 31.16 7.65 17.04
CA SER A 375 29.73 7.86 16.81
C SER A 375 29.34 9.34 16.74
N ILE A 376 29.88 10.18 17.64
CA ILE A 376 29.55 11.62 17.69
C ILE A 376 29.93 12.35 16.39
N PRO A 377 31.19 12.31 15.90
CA PRO A 377 31.55 12.97 14.65
C PRO A 377 30.86 12.37 13.42
N LEU A 378 30.62 11.05 13.39
CA LEU A 378 29.91 10.39 12.28
C LEU A 378 28.45 10.85 12.20
N LEU A 379 27.72 10.83 13.32
CA LEU A 379 26.34 11.35 13.37
C LEU A 379 26.28 12.85 13.05
N ALA A 380 27.29 13.64 13.44
CA ALA A 380 27.36 15.05 13.06
C ALA A 380 27.52 15.23 11.55
N ARG A 381 28.33 14.39 10.88
CA ARG A 381 28.47 14.37 9.43
C ARG A 381 27.16 13.97 8.74
N GLY A 382 26.49 12.92 9.23
CA GLY A 382 25.16 12.50 8.75
C GLY A 382 24.12 13.63 8.85
N ARG A 383 24.03 14.30 10.00
CA ARG A 383 23.16 15.47 10.19
C ARG A 383 23.48 16.63 9.25
N GLY A 384 24.74 16.81 8.85
CA GLY A 384 25.12 17.81 7.85
C GLY A 384 24.48 17.55 6.48
N TYR A 385 24.41 16.29 6.04
CA TYR A 385 23.67 15.92 4.82
C TYR A 385 22.17 16.12 4.98
N LEU A 386 21.59 15.73 6.13
CA LEU A 386 20.16 15.90 6.40
C LEU A 386 19.74 17.38 6.48
N ALA A 387 20.59 18.26 7.02
CA ALA A 387 20.34 19.70 7.03
C ALA A 387 20.24 20.28 5.61
N ARG A 388 21.08 19.80 4.68
CA ARG A 388 20.99 20.16 3.26
C ARG A 388 19.72 19.60 2.63
N ALA A 389 19.36 18.35 2.91
CA ALA A 389 18.14 17.74 2.39
C ALA A 389 16.88 18.49 2.87
N PHE A 390 16.86 18.88 4.15
CA PHE A 390 15.77 19.66 4.75
C PHE A 390 15.66 21.05 4.13
N ALA A 391 16.79 21.70 3.78
CA ALA A 391 16.77 22.99 3.11
C ALA A 391 16.18 22.94 1.68
N VAL A 392 16.21 21.78 1.02
CA VAL A 392 15.60 21.57 -0.30
C VAL A 392 14.10 21.27 -0.17
N ASP A 393 13.72 20.43 0.79
CA ASP A 393 12.33 20.05 1.06
C ASP A 393 12.09 19.88 2.58
N GLU A 394 11.60 20.95 3.21
CA GLU A 394 11.34 21.02 4.66
C GLU A 394 10.21 20.08 5.11
N ARG A 395 9.39 19.58 4.18
CA ARG A 395 8.25 18.69 4.46
C ARG A 395 8.56 17.24 4.14
N ASN A 396 9.78 16.93 3.73
CA ASN A 396 10.17 15.57 3.41
C ASN A 396 10.16 14.68 4.66
N TYR A 397 9.16 13.82 4.78
CA TYR A 397 8.98 12.96 5.96
C TYR A 397 10.20 12.09 6.24
N TYR A 398 10.90 11.59 5.22
CA TYR A 398 12.04 10.69 5.39
C TYR A 398 13.25 11.45 5.93
N THR A 399 13.50 12.67 5.44
CA THR A 399 14.51 13.56 6.02
C THR A 399 14.21 13.88 7.49
N LEU A 400 12.97 14.25 7.80
CA LEU A 400 12.53 14.56 9.16
C LEU A 400 12.68 13.34 10.09
N TRP A 401 12.27 12.17 9.62
CA TRP A 401 12.42 10.91 10.34
C TRP A 401 13.89 10.58 10.62
N LEU A 402 14.77 10.68 9.62
CA LEU A 402 16.21 10.47 9.79
C LEU A 402 16.80 11.48 10.79
N LEU A 403 16.41 12.76 10.72
CA LEU A 403 16.85 13.79 11.67
C LEU A 403 16.45 13.40 13.10
N ALA A 404 15.20 13.00 13.30
CA ALA A 404 14.68 12.60 14.61
C ALA A 404 15.40 11.35 15.17
N ARG A 405 15.70 10.36 14.32
CA ARG A 405 16.46 9.15 14.72
C ARG A 405 17.89 9.48 15.15
N THR A 406 18.59 10.34 14.42
CA THR A 406 19.98 10.72 14.80
C THR A 406 20.09 11.45 16.14
N ARG A 407 18.96 11.86 16.73
CA ARG A 407 18.87 12.53 18.04
C ARG A 407 18.56 11.59 19.19
N GLN A 408 18.07 10.38 18.94
CA GLN A 408 17.63 9.43 19.99
C GLN A 408 18.72 9.08 21.01
N THR A 409 19.98 9.03 20.59
CA THR A 409 21.13 8.73 21.47
C THR A 409 21.80 9.98 22.05
N ALA A 410 21.31 11.17 21.70
CA ALA A 410 21.94 12.42 22.11
C ALA A 410 21.54 12.81 23.53
N ARG A 411 22.49 13.42 24.26
CA ARG A 411 22.23 13.96 25.59
C ARG A 411 21.09 15.00 25.54
N GLY A 412 20.12 14.87 26.44
CA GLY A 412 18.97 15.77 26.55
C GLY A 412 17.87 15.51 25.51
N TYR A 413 17.90 14.37 24.84
CA TYR A 413 16.77 13.85 24.09
C TYR A 413 15.72 13.21 25.03
N PRO A 414 14.42 13.29 24.70
CA PRO A 414 13.85 14.20 23.71
C PRO A 414 13.66 15.61 24.31
N ASN A 415 13.93 16.65 23.52
CA ASN A 415 13.52 18.02 23.81
C ASN A 415 12.33 18.44 22.93
N ALA A 416 11.82 19.67 23.13
CA ALA A 416 10.67 20.18 22.38
C ALA A 416 10.87 20.15 20.85
N ASN A 417 12.07 20.46 20.36
CA ASN A 417 12.37 20.41 18.93
C ASN A 417 12.41 18.95 18.42
N ASP A 418 12.88 18.01 19.23
CA ASP A 418 12.87 16.58 18.86
C ASP A 418 11.41 16.09 18.71
N LEU A 419 10.51 16.46 19.64
CA LEU A 419 9.08 16.15 19.54
C LEU A 419 8.41 16.83 18.33
N THR A 420 8.70 18.10 18.07
CA THR A 420 8.19 18.79 16.88
C THR A 420 8.69 18.14 15.58
N THR A 421 9.94 17.67 15.55
CA THR A 421 10.48 16.99 14.36
C THR A 421 9.73 15.67 14.08
N TRP A 422 9.46 14.90 15.13
CA TRP A 422 8.64 13.69 15.03
C TRP A 422 7.20 13.98 14.60
N ASP A 423 6.59 15.02 15.17
CA ASP A 423 5.24 15.45 14.81
C ASP A 423 5.15 15.82 13.32
N LEU A 424 6.10 16.60 12.80
CA LEU A 424 6.15 16.94 11.38
C LEU A 424 6.34 15.70 10.49
N ALA A 425 7.22 14.77 10.87
CA ALA A 425 7.39 13.50 10.16
C ALA A 425 6.10 12.69 10.16
N TYR A 426 5.40 12.64 11.29
CA TYR A 426 4.14 11.92 11.46
C TYR A 426 3.01 12.56 10.65
N GLN A 427 2.89 13.87 10.62
CA GLN A 427 1.90 14.57 9.79
C GLN A 427 2.15 14.35 8.30
N ALA A 428 3.41 14.24 7.88
CA ALA A 428 3.77 14.03 6.48
C ALA A 428 3.62 12.55 6.03
N ALA A 429 3.75 11.59 6.94
CA ALA A 429 3.61 10.16 6.63
C ALA A 429 2.98 9.35 7.78
N PRO A 430 1.71 9.61 8.15
CA PRO A 430 1.02 8.97 9.27
C PRO A 430 0.78 7.46 9.10
N GLN A 431 0.90 6.95 7.88
CA GLN A 431 0.80 5.55 7.48
C GLN A 431 2.05 4.73 7.84
N LEU A 432 3.21 5.38 8.04
CA LEU A 432 4.44 4.66 8.37
C LEU A 432 4.48 4.37 9.87
N SER A 433 4.36 3.10 10.20
CA SER A 433 4.37 2.64 11.58
C SER A 433 5.65 3.02 12.32
N GLY A 434 6.81 2.93 11.68
CA GLY A 434 8.09 3.31 12.28
C GLY A 434 8.15 4.76 12.74
N ILE A 435 7.49 5.68 12.03
CA ILE A 435 7.39 7.09 12.44
C ILE A 435 6.49 7.22 13.66
N ARG A 436 5.31 6.58 13.62
CA ARG A 436 4.35 6.61 14.71
C ARG A 436 4.91 6.02 16.00
N LEU A 437 5.56 4.85 15.91
CA LEU A 437 6.20 4.18 17.04
C LEU A 437 7.34 5.02 17.60
N GLY A 438 8.22 5.57 16.74
CA GLY A 438 9.31 6.45 17.17
C GLY A 438 8.82 7.72 17.86
N TYR A 439 7.77 8.36 17.33
CA TYR A 439 7.16 9.54 17.94
C TYR A 439 6.53 9.21 19.29
N ALA A 440 5.74 8.14 19.39
CA ALA A 440 5.15 7.70 20.65
C ALA A 440 6.22 7.40 21.71
N SER A 441 7.29 6.71 21.33
CA SER A 441 8.44 6.47 22.22
C SER A 441 9.08 7.76 22.71
N ALA A 442 9.26 8.76 21.83
CA ALA A 442 9.78 10.07 22.23
C ALA A 442 8.82 10.78 23.21
N MET A 443 7.51 10.74 22.96
CA MET A 443 6.50 11.30 23.89
C MET A 443 6.55 10.61 25.26
N MET A 444 6.64 9.28 25.29
CA MET A 444 6.76 8.52 26.54
C MET A 444 8.03 8.88 27.32
N GLN A 445 9.17 9.07 26.64
CA GLN A 445 10.41 9.53 27.29
C GLN A 445 10.31 10.97 27.82
N ALA A 446 9.53 11.82 27.16
CA ALA A 446 9.20 13.17 27.64
C ALA A 446 8.18 13.19 28.79
N GLY A 447 7.57 12.05 29.13
CA GLY A 447 6.49 11.94 30.11
C GLY A 447 5.09 12.27 29.57
N GLU A 448 4.94 12.45 28.26
CA GLU A 448 3.68 12.74 27.57
C GLU A 448 2.88 11.46 27.26
N PHE A 449 2.55 10.70 28.29
CA PHE A 449 1.92 9.38 28.15
C PHE A 449 0.54 9.43 27.49
N ASP A 450 -0.32 10.40 27.82
CA ASP A 450 -1.66 10.51 27.26
C ASP A 450 -1.62 10.72 25.74
N GLY A 451 -0.68 11.54 25.27
CA GLY A 451 -0.46 11.78 23.84
C GLY A 451 0.08 10.53 23.13
N ALA A 452 1.02 9.80 23.75
CA ALA A 452 1.51 8.54 23.21
C ALA A 452 0.39 7.48 23.11
N ILE A 453 -0.50 7.38 24.10
CA ILE A 453 -1.66 6.48 24.09
C ILE A 453 -2.59 6.81 22.92
N ALA A 454 -2.91 8.09 22.73
CA ALA A 454 -3.77 8.53 21.63
C ALA A 454 -3.14 8.24 20.26
N LEU A 455 -1.81 8.40 20.14
CA LEU A 455 -1.08 8.16 18.91
C LEU A 455 -0.97 6.67 18.57
N LEU A 456 -0.77 5.80 19.57
CA LEU A 456 -0.58 4.35 19.41
C LEU A 456 -1.89 3.59 19.18
N GLY A 457 -2.99 4.05 19.78
CA GLY A 457 -4.30 3.40 19.69
C GLY A 457 -4.72 2.97 18.28
N PRO A 458 -4.71 3.86 17.27
CA PRO A 458 -5.08 3.49 15.90
C PRO A 458 -4.19 2.38 15.32
N LEU A 459 -2.87 2.44 15.54
CA LEU A 459 -1.94 1.42 15.00
C LEU A 459 -2.05 0.09 15.73
N ALA A 460 -2.18 0.11 17.06
CA ALA A 460 -2.45 -1.08 17.87
C ALA A 460 -3.74 -1.80 17.42
N ASN A 461 -4.68 -1.01 16.87
CA ASN A 461 -5.96 -1.47 16.33
C ASN A 461 -5.96 -1.76 14.81
N SER A 462 -4.83 -1.59 14.10
CA SER A 462 -4.79 -1.60 12.63
C SER A 462 -4.85 -3.01 12.00
N PRO A 463 -5.76 -3.26 11.02
CA PRO A 463 -5.94 -4.56 10.36
C PRO A 463 -4.72 -5.09 9.60
N HIS A 464 -3.90 -4.19 9.06
CA HIS A 464 -2.70 -4.52 8.28
C HIS A 464 -1.41 -4.13 9.00
N GLY A 465 -1.46 -3.84 10.30
CA GLY A 465 -0.30 -3.35 11.04
C GLY A 465 0.78 -4.42 11.33
N GLY A 466 0.46 -5.71 11.19
CA GLY A 466 1.41 -6.81 11.38
C GLY A 466 2.19 -6.71 12.70
N SER A 467 3.49 -6.95 12.64
CA SER A 467 4.44 -6.79 13.76
C SER A 467 4.38 -5.40 14.40
N ALA A 468 4.12 -4.35 13.60
CA ALA A 468 4.02 -3.00 14.11
C ALA A 468 2.75 -2.74 14.94
N ALA A 469 1.65 -3.44 14.67
CA ALA A 469 0.47 -3.39 15.55
C ALA A 469 0.80 -4.03 16.91
N THR A 470 1.54 -5.14 16.93
CA THR A 470 2.02 -5.74 18.18
C THR A 470 2.93 -4.78 18.94
N ALA A 471 3.94 -4.21 18.28
CA ALA A 471 4.83 -3.22 18.91
C ALA A 471 4.03 -2.05 19.51
N ALA A 472 2.99 -1.59 18.80
CA ALA A 472 2.11 -0.54 19.29
C ALA A 472 1.28 -0.98 20.51
N GLN A 473 0.80 -2.22 20.57
CA GLN A 473 0.11 -2.77 21.75
C GLN A 473 1.05 -2.81 22.96
N THR A 474 2.27 -3.30 22.79
CA THR A 474 3.29 -3.34 23.84
C THR A 474 3.59 -1.94 24.38
N LEU A 475 3.83 -0.95 23.50
CA LEU A 475 4.05 0.43 23.93
C LEU A 475 2.81 1.04 24.59
N LEU A 476 1.61 0.71 24.11
CA LEU A 476 0.35 1.21 24.66
C LEU A 476 0.14 0.73 26.10
N GLU A 477 0.43 -0.53 26.40
CA GLU A 477 0.38 -1.08 27.77
C GLU A 477 1.36 -0.37 28.70
N ARG A 478 2.60 -0.17 28.24
CA ARG A 478 3.64 0.54 29.00
C ARG A 478 3.26 2.00 29.24
N ALA A 479 2.74 2.69 28.22
CA ALA A 479 2.30 4.06 28.34
C ALA A 479 1.15 4.21 29.35
N ARG A 480 0.17 3.30 29.34
CA ARG A 480 -0.90 3.23 30.36
C ARG A 480 -0.37 2.98 31.77
N ALA A 481 0.72 2.24 31.89
CA ALA A 481 1.41 1.99 33.16
C ALA A 481 2.39 3.10 33.58
N GLY A 482 2.54 4.18 32.79
CA GLY A 482 3.51 5.26 33.05
C GLY A 482 4.96 4.80 32.94
N GLN A 483 5.24 3.74 32.18
CA GLN A 483 6.57 3.16 32.01
C GLN A 483 7.28 3.74 30.77
N PRO A 484 8.61 3.89 30.79
CA PRO A 484 9.37 4.32 29.62
C PRO A 484 9.20 3.31 28.46
N PRO A 485 9.38 3.74 27.20
CA PRO A 485 9.29 2.82 26.06
C PRO A 485 10.42 1.78 26.12
N LEU A 486 10.25 0.71 25.35
CA LEU A 486 11.33 -0.25 25.08
C LEU A 486 12.32 0.36 24.07
N GLY A 487 13.56 -0.14 24.06
CA GLY A 487 14.52 0.17 23.00
C GLY A 487 14.10 -0.41 21.64
N ASP A 488 14.68 0.07 20.54
CA ASP A 488 14.33 -0.39 19.18
C ASP A 488 14.51 -1.92 19.02
N ASP A 489 15.63 -2.47 19.50
CA ASP A 489 15.91 -3.92 19.45
C ASP A 489 14.91 -4.74 20.29
N GLU A 490 14.48 -4.21 21.44
CA GLU A 490 13.50 -4.84 22.32
C GLU A 490 12.09 -4.80 21.71
N LEU A 491 11.77 -3.73 20.95
CA LEU A 491 10.53 -3.60 20.21
C LEU A 491 10.45 -4.57 19.05
N GLU A 492 11.53 -4.73 18.29
CA GLU A 492 11.61 -5.67 17.16
C GLU A 492 11.47 -7.11 17.66
N ALA A 493 12.20 -7.48 18.72
CA ALA A 493 12.08 -8.80 19.35
C ALA A 493 10.65 -9.08 19.89
N ALA A 494 10.02 -8.12 20.57
CA ALA A 494 8.66 -8.27 21.07
C ALA A 494 7.62 -8.40 19.94
N ALA A 495 7.88 -7.73 18.81
CA ALA A 495 7.03 -7.78 17.63
C ALA A 495 7.16 -9.13 16.89
N GLU A 496 8.37 -9.71 16.85
CA GLU A 496 8.63 -11.04 16.27
C GLU A 496 8.07 -12.18 17.12
N GLU A 497 8.21 -12.14 18.45
CA GLU A 497 7.69 -13.18 19.35
C GLU A 497 6.16 -13.32 19.27
N SER A 498 5.48 -12.22 18.96
CA SER A 498 4.03 -12.17 18.83
C SER A 498 3.53 -12.34 17.38
N ALA A 499 4.42 -12.30 16.39
CA ALA A 499 4.07 -12.47 14.99
C ALA A 499 3.97 -13.96 14.65
N LEU A 500 2.73 -14.47 14.54
CA LEU A 500 2.51 -15.72 13.80
C LEU A 500 2.95 -15.51 12.35
N PRO A 501 3.66 -16.47 11.72
CA PRO A 501 4.22 -16.28 10.38
C PRO A 501 3.11 -15.95 9.37
N ALA A 502 3.17 -14.74 8.81
CA ALA A 502 2.33 -14.33 7.70
C ALA A 502 2.81 -15.04 6.43
N GLU A 503 2.19 -16.17 6.12
CA GLU A 503 2.42 -16.91 4.89
C GLU A 503 1.71 -16.25 3.69
N PRO A 504 2.25 -16.41 2.46
CA PRO A 504 1.68 -15.81 1.26
C PRO A 504 0.23 -16.26 1.01
N GLU A 505 -0.57 -15.34 0.49
CA GLU A 505 -1.97 -15.57 0.11
C GLU A 505 -2.13 -16.80 -0.80
N PRO A 506 -3.19 -17.60 -0.63
CA PRO A 506 -3.47 -18.71 -1.53
C PRO A 506 -3.78 -18.19 -2.94
N ALA A 507 -3.29 -18.90 -3.95
CA ALA A 507 -3.66 -18.63 -5.33
C ALA A 507 -5.18 -18.90 -5.54
N PRO A 508 -5.89 -18.08 -6.34
CA PRO A 508 -7.24 -18.34 -6.77
C PRO A 508 -7.29 -19.53 -7.74
N ALA A 509 -8.48 -20.07 -7.88
CA ALA A 509 -8.77 -21.17 -8.78
C ALA A 509 -8.50 -20.80 -10.26
N PRO A 510 -8.10 -21.78 -11.10
CA PRO A 510 -7.89 -21.57 -12.53
C PRO A 510 -9.15 -21.01 -13.20
N GLN A 511 -8.97 -20.01 -14.07
CA GLN A 511 -10.06 -19.38 -14.84
C GLN A 511 -10.74 -20.34 -15.85
N ASP A 512 -10.19 -21.53 -16.06
CA ASP A 512 -10.68 -22.55 -17.01
C ASP A 512 -11.09 -23.87 -16.33
N ALA A 513 -11.33 -23.89 -15.02
CA ALA A 513 -11.88 -25.10 -14.39
C ALA A 513 -13.34 -25.29 -14.83
N PRO A 514 -13.73 -26.42 -15.45
CA PRO A 514 -15.14 -26.70 -15.68
C PRO A 514 -15.87 -26.72 -14.33
N PRO A 515 -17.16 -26.37 -14.29
CA PRO A 515 -17.93 -26.45 -13.05
C PRO A 515 -17.79 -27.87 -12.47
N PRO A 516 -17.66 -28.01 -11.13
CA PRO A 516 -17.66 -29.33 -10.53
C PRO A 516 -18.93 -30.06 -10.99
N GLU A 517 -18.75 -31.24 -11.59
CA GLU A 517 -19.88 -32.12 -11.88
C GLU A 517 -20.65 -32.33 -10.59
N ASP A 518 -21.96 -32.10 -10.64
CA ASP A 518 -22.89 -32.46 -9.57
C ASP A 518 -22.61 -33.93 -9.20
N ALA A 519 -22.00 -34.14 -8.04
CA ALA A 519 -21.97 -35.45 -7.44
C ALA A 519 -23.43 -35.86 -7.19
N PRO A 520 -23.92 -36.96 -7.77
CA PRO A 520 -25.27 -37.41 -7.49
C PRO A 520 -25.42 -37.71 -5.99
N PRO A 521 -26.61 -37.50 -5.42
CA PRO A 521 -26.83 -37.74 -3.99
C PRO A 521 -26.47 -39.19 -3.66
N GLU A 522 -25.74 -39.38 -2.56
CA GLU A 522 -25.44 -40.70 -1.99
C GLU A 522 -26.75 -41.49 -1.85
N ASP A 523 -26.88 -42.50 -2.73
CA ASP A 523 -27.97 -43.43 -2.71
C ASP A 523 -27.87 -44.28 -1.44
N SER A 524 -28.98 -44.30 -0.73
CA SER A 524 -29.20 -45.09 0.48
C SER A 524 -28.75 -46.52 0.24
N ALA A 525 -27.81 -47.01 1.07
CA ALA A 525 -27.33 -48.38 1.03
C ALA A 525 -28.51 -49.39 0.93
N PRO A 526 -28.49 -50.33 -0.03
CA PRO A 526 -29.52 -51.36 -0.11
C PRO A 526 -29.45 -52.26 1.13
N GLN A 527 -30.61 -52.43 1.78
CA GLN A 527 -30.79 -53.46 2.80
C GLN A 527 -30.42 -54.85 2.21
N PRO A 528 -29.69 -55.70 2.94
CA PRO A 528 -29.42 -57.05 2.47
C PRO A 528 -30.72 -57.87 2.39
N SER A 529 -30.98 -58.43 1.21
CA SER A 529 -32.06 -59.39 0.98
C SER A 529 -32.00 -60.55 1.99
N PRO A 530 -33.15 -61.01 2.50
CA PRO A 530 -33.19 -62.09 3.48
C PRO A 530 -32.73 -63.42 2.86
N ALA A 531 -31.96 -64.18 3.64
CA ALA A 531 -31.54 -65.53 3.32
C ALA A 531 -32.77 -66.45 3.11
N PRO A 532 -32.69 -67.45 2.20
CA PRO A 532 -33.81 -68.33 1.93
C PRO A 532 -34.08 -69.28 3.12
N GLU A 533 -35.36 -69.36 3.53
CA GLU A 533 -35.84 -70.38 4.46
C GLU A 533 -35.63 -71.80 3.89
N PRO A 534 -35.34 -72.80 4.75
CA PRO A 534 -35.11 -74.16 4.34
C PRO A 534 -36.43 -74.85 3.99
N VAL A 535 -36.52 -75.36 2.75
CA VAL A 535 -37.52 -76.37 2.41
C VAL A 535 -37.06 -77.70 3.00
N ALA A 536 -37.70 -78.13 4.09
CA ALA A 536 -37.71 -79.55 4.43
C ALA A 536 -38.57 -80.27 3.39
N ARG A 537 -38.03 -81.30 2.73
CA ARG A 537 -38.87 -82.35 2.13
C ARG A 537 -38.70 -83.64 2.93
N PRO A 538 -39.80 -84.31 3.29
CA PRO A 538 -39.75 -85.61 3.94
C PRO A 538 -39.23 -86.62 2.92
N THR A 539 -38.79 -87.80 3.39
CA THR A 539 -38.40 -88.96 2.58
C THR A 539 -38.89 -89.00 1.14
#